data_AF-A0A2E8VCV8-F1
#
_entry.id   AF-A0A2E8VCV8-F1
#
_cell.length_a   1.000
_cell.length_b   1.000
_cell.length_c   1.000
_cell.angle_alpha   90.00
_cell.angle_beta   90.00
_cell.angle_gamma   90.00
#
_symmetry.space_group_name_H-M   'P 1'
#
loop_
_entity.id
_entity.type
_entity.pdbx_description
1 polymer ?
#
loop_
_entity_poly.entity_id
_entity_poly.type
_entity_poly.pdbx_seq_one_letter_code
_entity_poly.pdbx_strand_id
1 'polypeptide(L)'
;MKKITYNIILSLSIIFIISCEDLVDGINDNPNDIIVTDVEERLFLTGAQLANVQLNCGHLNRIGGMYSGQLIGYSSLYSNIYGFSLSTAEANSEWFDLYVGVLSNTRHIAANSSNQLLVGISKIIEGHAIGTGAS
;
A
#
# COMPACT_ATOMS: atom_id res chain seq x y z
N MET A 1 47.70 35.76 -30.12
CA MET A 1 46.44 35.21 -30.69
C MET A 1 45.95 33.98 -29.94
N LYS A 2 46.74 32.91 -29.79
CA LYS A 2 46.33 31.65 -29.11
C LYS A 2 45.78 31.81 -27.67
N LYS A 3 46.37 32.69 -26.85
CA LYS A 3 45.90 32.99 -25.48
C LYS A 3 44.54 33.71 -25.46
N ILE A 4 44.28 34.59 -26.42
CA ILE A 4 43.02 35.34 -26.52
C ILE A 4 41.90 34.41 -27.00
N THR A 5 42.17 33.57 -28.00
CA THR A 5 41.21 32.54 -28.45
C THR A 5 40.88 31.53 -27.35
N TYR A 6 41.85 31.13 -26.51
CA TYR A 6 41.60 30.23 -25.39
C TYR A 6 40.69 30.86 -24.34
N ASN A 7 40.92 32.14 -24.00
CA ASN A 7 40.09 32.87 -23.04
C ASN A 7 38.65 33.07 -23.57
N ILE A 8 38.48 33.29 -24.88
CA ILE A 8 37.17 33.43 -25.51
C ILE A 8 36.42 32.08 -25.51
N ILE A 9 37.09 30.98 -25.85
CA ILE A 9 36.48 29.64 -25.82
C ILE A 9 36.06 29.29 -24.38
N LEU A 10 36.92 29.57 -23.39
CA LEU A 10 36.61 29.32 -21.99
C LEU A 10 35.42 30.17 -21.50
N SER A 11 35.32 31.44 -21.90
CA SER A 11 34.18 32.28 -21.52
C SER A 11 32.88 31.86 -22.22
N LEU A 12 32.95 31.39 -23.47
CA LEU A 12 31.78 30.91 -24.20
C LEU A 12 31.24 29.59 -23.63
N SER A 13 32.14 28.70 -23.18
CA SER A 13 31.76 27.46 -22.48
C SER A 13 31.01 27.71 -21.16
N ILE A 14 31.27 28.83 -20.48
CA ILE A 14 30.59 29.19 -19.22
C ILE A 14 29.12 29.59 -19.44
N ILE A 15 28.75 30.03 -20.64
CA ILE A 15 27.37 30.40 -20.98
C ILE A 15 26.50 29.15 -21.18
N PHE A 16 27.09 28.01 -21.56
CA PHE A 16 26.38 26.75 -21.76
C PHE A 16 26.06 25.98 -20.46
N ILE A 17 26.45 26.49 -19.29
CA ILE A 17 26.18 25.84 -17.99
C ILE A 17 24.82 26.27 -17.40
N ILE A 18 24.14 27.24 -18.03
CA ILE A 18 22.84 27.74 -17.59
C ILE A 18 21.76 26.82 -18.17
N SER A 19 21.20 25.92 -17.36
CA SER A 19 20.03 25.10 -17.73
C SER A 19 18.72 25.88 -17.46
N CYS A 20 17.72 25.74 -18.34
CA CYS A 20 16.37 26.26 -18.14
C CYS A 20 15.48 25.23 -17.43
N GLU A 21 15.89 24.79 -16.24
CA GLU A 21 15.11 23.83 -15.43
C GLU A 21 13.76 24.42 -15.00
N ASP A 22 13.70 25.73 -14.74
CA ASP A 22 12.47 26.47 -14.37
C ASP A 22 11.32 26.32 -15.39
N LEU A 23 11.61 26.04 -16.67
CA LEU A 23 10.58 25.89 -17.71
C LEU A 23 9.77 24.59 -17.57
N VAL A 24 10.38 23.56 -16.96
CA VAL A 24 9.76 22.24 -16.74
C VAL A 24 9.56 21.95 -15.26
N ASP A 25 9.78 22.94 -14.40
CA ASP A 25 9.57 22.81 -12.97
C ASP A 25 8.09 22.50 -12.67
N GLY A 26 7.88 21.54 -11.77
CA GLY A 26 6.55 21.05 -11.42
C GLY A 26 5.76 20.30 -12.51
N ILE A 27 6.30 20.08 -13.73
CA ILE A 27 5.57 19.36 -14.79
C ILE A 27 5.32 17.89 -14.46
N ASN A 28 6.19 17.30 -13.64
CA ASN A 28 6.11 15.92 -13.20
C ASN A 28 5.51 15.79 -11.79
N ASP A 29 5.12 16.90 -11.17
CA ASP A 29 4.42 16.86 -9.90
C ASP A 29 3.02 16.31 -10.15
N ASN A 30 2.70 15.19 -9.52
CA ASN A 30 1.38 14.61 -9.66
C ASN A 30 0.39 15.45 -8.86
N PRO A 31 -0.58 16.14 -9.50
CA PRO A 31 -1.53 17.00 -8.81
C PRO A 31 -2.52 16.21 -7.92
N ASN A 32 -2.52 14.89 -8.02
CA ASN A 32 -3.31 13.98 -7.17
C ASN A 32 -2.45 13.23 -6.14
N ASP A 33 -1.18 13.60 -5.98
CA ASP A 33 -0.36 12.97 -4.95
C ASP A 33 -0.83 13.45 -3.58
N ILE A 34 -1.32 12.50 -2.78
CA ILE A 34 -1.65 12.73 -1.37
C ILE A 34 -0.54 12.04 -0.61
N ILE A 35 0.35 12.82 0.00
CA ILE A 35 1.43 12.25 0.79
C ILE A 35 0.93 11.93 2.20
N VAL A 36 1.60 10.98 2.85
CA VAL A 36 1.19 10.46 4.17
C VAL A 36 1.04 11.58 5.21
N THR A 37 1.85 12.65 5.10
CA THR A 37 1.79 13.82 5.99
C THR A 37 0.57 14.70 5.82
N ASP A 38 -0.17 14.55 4.70
CA ASP A 38 -1.38 15.35 4.43
C ASP A 38 -2.63 14.76 5.08
N VAL A 39 -2.53 13.58 5.70
CA VAL A 39 -3.65 12.80 6.20
C VAL A 39 -3.56 12.64 7.72
N GLU A 40 -4.64 12.96 8.44
CA GLU A 40 -4.71 12.74 9.89
C GLU A 40 -4.64 11.25 10.23
N GLU A 41 -3.92 10.87 11.30
CA GLU A 41 -3.68 9.47 11.67
C GLU A 41 -4.98 8.69 11.86
N ARG A 42 -6.05 9.36 12.34
CA ARG A 42 -7.37 8.74 12.52
C ARG A 42 -7.95 8.22 11.19
N LEU A 43 -7.64 8.83 10.06
CA LEU A 43 -8.21 8.41 8.76
C LEU A 43 -7.60 7.11 8.25
N PHE A 44 -6.35 6.81 8.61
CA PHE A 44 -5.72 5.50 8.32
C PHE A 44 -6.43 4.35 9.04
N LEU A 45 -7.08 4.62 10.18
CA LEU A 45 -7.78 3.60 10.96
C LEU A 45 -8.97 3.04 10.18
N THR A 46 -9.73 3.90 9.52
CA THR A 46 -10.90 3.48 8.74
C THR A 46 -10.49 2.57 7.57
N GLY A 47 -9.39 2.89 6.89
CA GLY A 47 -8.83 2.04 5.84
C GLY A 47 -8.40 0.67 6.39
N ALA A 48 -7.70 0.65 7.52
CA ALA A 48 -7.28 -0.59 8.19
C ALA A 48 -8.48 -1.44 8.65
N GLN A 49 -9.53 -0.82 9.17
CA GLN A 49 -10.75 -1.53 9.60
C GLN A 49 -11.46 -2.19 8.41
N LEU A 50 -11.57 -1.48 7.29
CA LEU A 50 -12.20 -2.01 6.07
C LEU A 50 -11.41 -3.21 5.53
N ALA A 51 -10.09 -3.09 5.43
CA ALA A 51 -9.22 -4.19 5.01
C ALA A 51 -9.30 -5.39 5.97
N ASN A 52 -9.33 -5.13 7.29
CA ASN A 52 -9.46 -6.19 8.29
C ASN A 52 -10.80 -6.94 8.19
N VAL A 53 -11.90 -6.25 7.89
CA VAL A 53 -13.19 -6.92 7.63
C VAL A 53 -13.12 -7.76 6.36
N GLN A 54 -12.51 -7.24 5.29
CA GLN A 54 -12.34 -7.99 4.04
C GLN A 54 -11.50 -9.26 4.26
N LEU A 55 -10.42 -9.18 5.03
CA LEU A 55 -9.59 -10.33 5.39
C LEU A 55 -10.38 -11.39 6.18
N ASN A 56 -11.18 -10.98 7.16
CA ASN A 56 -11.86 -11.91 8.07
C ASN A 56 -13.19 -12.45 7.55
N CYS A 57 -13.87 -11.70 6.69
CA CYS A 57 -15.22 -12.04 6.22
C CYS A 57 -15.29 -12.18 4.69
N GLY A 58 -14.15 -12.14 4.01
CA GLY A 58 -14.04 -12.17 2.55
C GLY A 58 -13.98 -13.57 1.95
N HIS A 59 -13.16 -13.72 0.92
CA HIS A 59 -13.16 -14.89 0.04
C HIS A 59 -12.54 -16.10 0.73
N LEU A 60 -11.43 -15.94 1.46
CA LEU A 60 -10.87 -17.05 2.25
C LEU A 60 -11.82 -17.54 3.36
N ASN A 61 -12.59 -16.66 4.00
CA ASN A 61 -13.60 -17.08 4.98
C ASN A 61 -14.70 -17.95 4.33
N ARG A 62 -15.13 -17.58 3.11
CA ARG A 62 -16.08 -18.38 2.33
C ARG A 62 -15.51 -19.76 2.00
N ILE A 63 -14.24 -19.83 1.63
CA ILE A 63 -13.54 -21.10 1.36
C ILE A 63 -13.44 -21.93 2.65
N GLY A 64 -13.11 -21.32 3.79
CA GLY A 64 -13.15 -21.97 5.10
C GLY A 64 -14.54 -22.54 5.43
N GLY A 65 -15.61 -21.82 5.07
CA GLY A 65 -16.99 -22.32 5.14
C GLY A 65 -17.23 -23.58 4.30
N MET A 66 -16.61 -23.67 3.12
CA MET A 66 -16.68 -24.87 2.27
C MET A 66 -15.97 -26.06 2.91
N TYR A 67 -14.79 -25.85 3.49
CA TYR A 67 -13.99 -26.92 4.10
C TYR A 67 -14.48 -27.36 5.48
N SER A 68 -15.19 -26.49 6.20
CA SER A 68 -15.88 -26.85 7.44
C SER A 68 -17.26 -27.49 7.22
N GLY A 69 -17.71 -27.61 5.97
CA GLY A 69 -19.01 -28.18 5.61
C GLY A 69 -20.21 -27.25 5.86
N GLN A 70 -19.96 -25.97 6.17
CA GLN A 70 -21.00 -24.95 6.32
C GLN A 70 -21.55 -24.51 4.95
N LEU A 71 -20.73 -24.58 3.91
CA LEU A 71 -21.06 -24.19 2.54
C LEU A 71 -20.73 -25.31 1.55
N ILE A 72 -21.42 -25.32 0.41
CA ILE A 72 -21.17 -26.25 -0.70
C ILE A 72 -20.75 -25.43 -1.93
N GLY A 73 -19.60 -25.77 -2.51
CA GLY A 73 -19.17 -25.23 -3.80
C GLY A 73 -19.70 -26.10 -4.94
N TYR A 74 -20.64 -25.59 -5.74
CA TYR A 74 -21.39 -26.40 -6.72
C TYR A 74 -21.09 -26.09 -8.19
N SER A 75 -20.41 -24.97 -8.51
CA SER A 75 -20.18 -24.56 -9.90
C SER A 75 -18.82 -23.90 -10.12
N SER A 76 -18.26 -24.11 -11.31
CA SER A 76 -17.09 -23.40 -11.83
C SER A 76 -15.91 -23.41 -10.85
N LEU A 77 -15.34 -22.24 -10.56
CA LEU A 77 -14.26 -22.05 -9.60
C LEU A 77 -14.55 -22.72 -8.25
N TYR A 78 -15.75 -22.51 -7.70
CA TYR A 78 -16.07 -22.99 -6.36
C TYR A 78 -16.26 -24.50 -6.27
N SER A 79 -16.58 -25.19 -7.37
CA SER A 79 -16.60 -26.65 -7.40
C SER A 79 -15.20 -27.24 -7.26
N ASN A 80 -14.21 -26.66 -7.97
CA ASN A 80 -12.81 -27.06 -7.85
C ASN A 80 -12.27 -26.77 -6.44
N ILE A 81 -12.52 -25.56 -5.92
CA ILE A 81 -12.09 -25.19 -4.58
C ILE A 81 -12.68 -26.14 -3.55
N TYR A 82 -13.99 -26.43 -3.60
CA TYR A 82 -14.65 -27.37 -2.69
C TYR A 82 -14.07 -28.79 -2.78
N GLY A 83 -13.64 -29.22 -3.97
CA GLY A 83 -12.89 -30.45 -4.19
C GLY A 83 -11.41 -30.40 -3.77
N PHE A 84 -11.02 -29.43 -2.93
CA PHE A 84 -9.65 -29.20 -2.43
C PHE A 84 -8.62 -28.83 -3.52
N SER A 85 -9.07 -28.40 -4.69
CA SER A 85 -8.21 -27.87 -5.75
C SER A 85 -8.10 -26.35 -5.65
N LEU A 86 -7.45 -25.85 -4.59
CA LEU A 86 -7.24 -24.42 -4.35
C LEU A 86 -5.97 -23.92 -5.05
N SER A 87 -6.08 -22.78 -5.76
CA SER A 87 -4.94 -22.08 -6.36
C SER A 87 -4.37 -21.05 -5.38
N THR A 88 -3.05 -20.81 -5.44
CA THR A 88 -2.41 -19.74 -4.65
C THR A 88 -2.95 -18.35 -5.00
N ALA A 89 -3.44 -18.17 -6.22
CA ALA A 89 -4.03 -16.89 -6.66
C ALA A 89 -5.26 -16.48 -5.83
N GLU A 90 -5.95 -17.44 -5.22
CA GLU A 90 -7.15 -17.20 -4.41
C GLU A 90 -6.84 -16.50 -3.08
N ALA A 91 -5.57 -16.38 -2.68
CA ALA A 91 -5.15 -15.71 -1.44
C ALA A 91 -4.45 -14.36 -1.69
N ASN A 92 -4.30 -13.92 -2.95
CA ASN A 92 -3.55 -12.71 -3.27
C ASN A 92 -4.21 -11.44 -2.71
N SER A 93 -5.54 -11.35 -2.79
CA SER A 93 -6.29 -10.20 -2.28
C SER A 93 -6.21 -10.12 -0.75
N GLU A 94 -6.40 -11.24 -0.05
CA GLU A 94 -6.27 -11.30 1.40
C GLU A 94 -4.85 -11.02 1.88
N TRP A 95 -3.83 -11.48 1.14
CA TRP A 95 -2.45 -11.11 1.42
C TRP A 95 -2.23 -9.59 1.31
N PHE A 96 -2.77 -8.98 0.26
CA PHE A 96 -2.72 -7.52 0.08
C PHE A 96 -3.47 -6.79 1.21
N ASP A 97 -4.67 -7.24 1.57
CA ASP A 97 -5.46 -6.65 2.65
C ASP A 97 -4.72 -6.73 3.99
N LEU A 98 -4.06 -7.85 4.28
CA LEU A 98 -3.27 -7.99 5.50
C LEU A 98 -2.06 -7.05 5.52
N TYR A 99 -1.16 -7.18 4.53
CA TYR A 99 0.14 -6.50 4.59
C TYR A 99 0.09 -5.02 4.20
N VAL A 100 -0.72 -4.68 3.19
CA VAL A 100 -0.85 -3.31 2.70
C VAL A 100 -2.03 -2.62 3.36
N GLY A 101 -3.19 -3.27 3.39
CA GLY A 101 -4.42 -2.68 3.92
C GLY A 101 -4.43 -2.50 5.44
N VAL A 102 -3.98 -3.49 6.21
CA VAL A 102 -3.98 -3.42 7.69
C VAL A 102 -2.62 -2.98 8.22
N LEU A 103 -1.57 -3.79 8.03
CA LEU A 103 -0.29 -3.62 8.73
C LEU A 103 0.36 -2.27 8.49
N SER A 104 0.42 -1.83 7.23
CA SER A 104 1.04 -0.54 6.88
C SER A 104 0.34 0.62 7.60
N ASN A 105 -1.00 0.61 7.60
CA ASN A 105 -1.83 1.65 8.21
C ASN A 105 -1.79 1.61 9.74
N THR A 106 -1.95 0.44 10.37
CA THR A 106 -1.94 0.31 11.83
C THR A 106 -0.58 0.64 12.44
N ARG A 107 0.51 0.26 11.77
CA ARG A 107 1.88 0.58 12.20
C ARG A 107 2.19 2.06 12.03
N HIS A 108 1.72 2.67 10.94
CA HIS A 108 1.84 4.12 10.76
C HIS A 108 1.17 4.87 11.91
N ILE A 109 -0.07 4.49 12.28
CA ILE A 109 -0.78 5.05 13.44
C ILE A 109 0.01 4.82 14.73
N ALA A 110 0.48 3.59 14.97
CA ALA A 110 1.16 3.22 16.21
C ALA A 110 2.49 3.97 16.41
N ALA A 111 3.16 4.36 15.33
CA ALA A 111 4.43 5.07 15.36
C ALA A 111 4.27 6.60 15.49
N ASN A 112 3.20 7.19 14.94
CA ASN A 112 3.09 8.64 14.78
C ASN A 112 2.02 9.29 15.67
N SER A 113 0.98 8.56 16.07
CA SER A 113 -0.11 9.12 16.88
C SER A 113 0.30 9.34 18.35
N SER A 114 0.06 10.55 18.87
CA SER A 114 0.16 10.85 20.30
C SER A 114 -1.07 10.38 21.12
N ASN A 115 -2.16 10.04 20.45
CA ASN A 115 -3.39 9.55 21.08
C ASN A 115 -3.26 8.06 21.44
N GLN A 116 -3.16 7.77 22.74
CA GLN A 116 -2.98 6.41 23.25
C GLN A 116 -4.17 5.47 22.99
N LEU A 117 -5.40 6.00 22.94
CA LEU A 117 -6.57 5.19 22.57
C LEU A 117 -6.46 4.74 21.12
N LEU A 118 -6.08 5.64 20.22
CA LEU A 118 -5.91 5.34 18.80
C LEU A 118 -4.79 4.31 18.57
N VAL A 119 -3.65 4.45 19.27
CA VAL A 119 -2.56 3.46 19.25
C VAL A 119 -3.01 2.10 19.79
N GLY A 120 -3.83 2.09 20.85
CA GLY A 120 -4.39 0.86 21.40
C GLY A 120 -5.27 0.13 20.38
N ILE A 121 -6.18 0.87 19.73
CA ILE A 121 -7.06 0.32 18.69
C ILE A 121 -6.25 -0.23 17.51
N SER A 122 -5.23 0.49 17.04
CA SER A 122 -4.43 0.06 15.88
C SER A 122 -3.69 -1.25 16.17
N LYS A 123 -3.11 -1.40 17.37
CA LYS A 123 -2.43 -2.64 17.79
C LYS A 123 -3.37 -3.84 17.89
N ILE A 124 -4.58 -3.65 18.39
CA ILE A 124 -5.58 -4.72 18.47
C ILE A 124 -6.01 -5.17 17.07
N ILE A 125 -6.24 -4.23 16.15
CA ILE A 125 -6.59 -4.55 14.76
C ILE A 125 -5.43 -5.28 14.06
N GLU A 126 -4.18 -4.84 14.24
CA GLU A 126 -3.01 -5.55 13.70
C GLU A 126 -2.92 -6.98 14.25
N GLY A 127 -3.08 -7.15 15.57
CA GLY A 127 -3.06 -8.46 16.20
C GLY A 127 -4.17 -9.38 15.69
N HIS A 128 -5.39 -8.87 15.51
CA HIS A 128 -6.51 -9.60 14.93
C HIS A 128 -6.20 -10.06 13.50
N ALA A 129 -5.71 -9.16 12.65
CA ALA A 129 -5.40 -9.48 11.26
C ALA A 129 -4.26 -10.51 11.13
N ILE A 130 -3.19 -10.38 11.92
CA ILE A 130 -2.09 -11.37 11.94
C ILE A 130 -2.55 -12.71 12.48
N GLY A 131 -3.44 -12.72 13.49
CA GLY A 131 -4.05 -13.93 13.99
C GLY A 131 -4.74 -14.71 12.88
N THR A 132 -5.54 -14.02 12.06
CA THR A 132 -6.23 -14.60 10.89
C THR A 132 -5.25 -15.00 9.78
N GLY A 133 -4.20 -14.23 9.54
CA GLY A 133 -3.19 -14.55 8.52
C GLY A 133 -2.33 -15.79 8.86
N ALA A 134 -2.26 -16.18 10.14
CA ALA A 134 -1.47 -17.30 10.62
C ALA A 134 -2.28 -18.59 10.86
N SER A 135 -3.60 -18.54 10.74
CA SER A 135 -4.53 -19.67 10.93
C SER A 135 -4.87 -20.36 9.62
#